data_AF-A0A960AQH4-F1
#
_entry.id   AF-A0A960AQH4-F1
#
_cell.length_a   1.000
_cell.length_b   1.000
_cell.length_c   1.000
_cell.angle_alpha   90.00
_cell.angle_beta   90.00
_cell.angle_gamma   90.00
#
_symmetry.space_group_name_H-M   'P 1'
#
loop_
_entity.id
_entity.type
_entity.pdbx_description
1 polymer ?
#
loop_
_entity_poly.entity_id
_entity_poly.type
_entity_poly.pdbx_seq_one_letter_code
_entity_poly.pdbx_strand_id
1 'polypeptide(L)'
;VKVVAPEEAPAGLDVPRTDVAEAIDLVVVFGGDGSILRGSEVARAHDVPLLGINLGHVGFLAELDEEEADGIVDHIVAGDYVIQERMTLDVRVVRDGRTLATSWALNEASVEKAARERMIQVVAEVDGRPLSEWGCDGVLFATPTGSTGYAWSAGGPVVWPTVEAMLLVPVSAHALFARTMVVSSST
;
A
#
# COMPACT_ATOMS: atom_id res chain seq x y z
N VAL A 1 -19.12 -4.71 -13.63
CA VAL A 1 -18.68 -3.61 -12.72
C VAL A 1 -19.35 -3.75 -11.37
N LYS A 2 -18.58 -3.99 -10.30
CA LYS A 2 -19.12 -4.10 -8.95
C LYS A 2 -18.59 -2.95 -8.10
N VAL A 3 -19.49 -2.08 -7.65
CA VAL A 3 -19.12 -0.94 -6.81
C VAL A 3 -19.04 -1.41 -5.36
N VAL A 4 -17.87 -1.27 -4.74
CA VAL A 4 -17.66 -1.55 -3.31
C VAL A 4 -17.58 -0.21 -2.60
N ALA A 5 -18.63 0.18 -1.90
CA ALA A 5 -18.61 1.38 -1.07
C ALA A 5 -18.08 1.08 0.33
N PRO A 6 -17.45 2.08 0.99
CA PRO A 6 -17.19 2.03 2.43
C PRO A 6 -18.50 1.86 3.23
N GLU A 7 -18.40 1.42 4.49
CA GLU A 7 -19.55 1.20 5.39
C GLU A 7 -20.43 2.45 5.55
N GLU A 8 -19.86 3.64 5.37
CA GLU A 8 -20.57 4.92 5.28
C GLU A 8 -20.39 5.50 3.86
N ALA A 9 -21.33 5.19 2.97
CA ALA A 9 -21.43 5.89 1.69
C ALA A 9 -21.85 7.36 1.95
N PRO A 10 -21.31 8.34 1.20
CA PRO A 10 -21.77 9.72 1.31
C PRO A 10 -23.29 9.81 1.12
N ALA A 11 -23.94 10.70 1.87
CA ALA A 11 -25.38 10.86 1.82
C ALA A 11 -25.84 11.18 0.38
N GLY A 12 -26.67 10.32 -0.20
CA GLY A 12 -27.20 10.46 -1.56
C GLY A 12 -26.67 9.44 -2.57
N LEU A 13 -25.67 8.61 -2.20
CA LEU A 13 -25.21 7.51 -3.05
C LEU A 13 -25.96 6.22 -2.68
N ASP A 14 -26.88 5.77 -3.53
CA ASP A 14 -27.54 4.46 -3.36
C ASP A 14 -26.61 3.36 -3.87
N VAL A 15 -25.85 2.75 -2.95
CA VAL A 15 -24.88 1.71 -3.33
C VAL A 15 -25.52 0.34 -3.14
N PRO A 16 -25.75 -0.43 -4.22
CA PRO A 16 -26.33 -1.76 -4.10
C PRO A 16 -25.39 -2.68 -3.31
N ARG A 17 -25.87 -3.15 -2.15
CA ARG A 17 -25.22 -4.22 -1.38
C ARG A 17 -25.24 -5.49 -2.22
N THR A 18 -24.16 -5.74 -2.92
CA THR A 18 -24.09 -6.83 -3.90
C THR A 18 -23.38 -8.02 -3.28
N ASP A 19 -24.02 -9.19 -3.28
CA ASP A 19 -23.44 -10.46 -2.83
C ASP A 19 -22.18 -10.78 -3.67
N VAL A 20 -21.07 -11.19 -3.04
CA VAL A 20 -19.74 -11.39 -3.70
C VAL A 20 -19.64 -12.71 -4.47
N ALA A 21 -20.78 -13.30 -4.81
CA ALA A 21 -20.85 -14.57 -5.53
C ALA A 21 -20.67 -14.45 -7.06
N GLU A 22 -20.84 -13.25 -7.64
CA GLU A 22 -20.66 -13.02 -9.09
C GLU A 22 -19.25 -12.50 -9.43
N ALA A 23 -18.83 -12.73 -10.68
CA ALA A 23 -17.53 -12.27 -11.20
C ALA A 23 -17.43 -10.74 -11.15
N ILE A 24 -16.36 -10.24 -10.54
CA ILE A 24 -16.03 -8.82 -10.49
C ILE A 24 -15.09 -8.52 -11.67
N ASP A 25 -15.34 -7.44 -12.40
CA ASP A 25 -14.44 -7.00 -13.50
C ASP A 25 -13.58 -5.79 -13.14
N LEU A 26 -14.02 -5.01 -12.14
CA LEU A 26 -13.42 -3.74 -11.73
C LEU A 26 -13.91 -3.42 -10.31
N VAL A 27 -12.99 -3.00 -9.45
CA VAL A 27 -13.29 -2.43 -8.13
C VAL A 27 -13.21 -0.91 -8.23
N VAL A 28 -14.30 -0.21 -7.91
CA VAL A 28 -14.32 1.26 -7.82
C VAL A 28 -14.44 1.65 -6.36
N VAL A 29 -13.51 2.49 -5.90
CA VAL A 29 -13.45 2.99 -4.53
C VAL A 29 -13.67 4.49 -4.52
N PHE A 30 -14.59 4.95 -3.68
CA PHE A 30 -14.81 6.37 -3.42
C PHE A 30 -14.24 6.73 -2.04
N GLY A 31 -13.30 7.67 -1.99
CA GLY A 31 -12.65 8.13 -0.77
C GLY A 31 -11.15 8.35 -0.92
N GLY A 32 -10.46 8.53 0.21
CA GLY A 32 -9.02 8.76 0.22
C GLY A 32 -8.18 7.47 0.19
N ASP A 33 -6.86 7.63 0.35
CA ASP A 33 -5.86 6.55 0.26
C ASP A 33 -6.17 5.35 1.18
N GLY A 34 -6.69 5.57 2.39
CA GLY A 34 -7.08 4.49 3.30
C GLY A 34 -8.21 3.61 2.76
N SER A 35 -9.22 4.22 2.13
CA SER A 35 -10.30 3.49 1.45
C SER A 35 -9.75 2.71 0.25
N ILE A 36 -8.82 3.32 -0.50
CA ILE A 36 -8.20 2.68 -1.66
C ILE A 36 -7.38 1.46 -1.26
N LEU A 37 -6.59 1.55 -0.18
CA LEU A 37 -5.88 0.40 0.38
C LEU A 37 -6.85 -0.72 0.77
N ARG A 38 -7.99 -0.38 1.37
CA ARG A 38 -9.01 -1.38 1.70
C ARG A 38 -9.62 -2.03 0.45
N GLY A 39 -9.90 -1.24 -0.58
CA GLY A 39 -10.36 -1.76 -1.87
C GLY A 39 -9.34 -2.64 -2.58
N SER A 40 -8.04 -2.36 -2.40
CA SER A 40 -6.96 -3.14 -3.01
C SER A 40 -6.92 -4.59 -2.54
N GLU A 41 -7.39 -4.86 -1.31
CA GLU A 41 -7.57 -6.24 -0.83
C GLU A 41 -8.60 -7.01 -1.64
N VAL A 42 -9.72 -6.37 -1.98
CA VAL A 42 -10.76 -6.98 -2.82
C VAL A 42 -10.26 -7.14 -4.24
N ALA A 43 -9.66 -6.09 -4.80
CA ALA A 43 -9.14 -6.11 -6.16
C ALA A 43 -8.10 -7.23 -6.36
N ARG A 44 -7.16 -7.38 -5.42
CA ARG A 44 -6.16 -8.45 -5.46
C ARG A 44 -6.76 -9.83 -5.24
N ALA A 45 -7.74 -9.99 -4.36
CA ALA A 45 -8.39 -11.29 -4.13
C ALA A 45 -9.16 -11.81 -5.35
N HIS A 46 -9.62 -10.91 -6.21
CA HIS A 46 -10.35 -11.22 -7.43
C HIS A 46 -9.53 -11.08 -8.72
N ASP A 47 -8.27 -10.63 -8.62
CA ASP A 47 -7.37 -10.38 -9.76
C ASP A 47 -7.97 -9.39 -10.79
N VAL A 48 -8.46 -8.25 -10.29
CA VAL A 48 -9.16 -7.23 -11.08
C VAL A 48 -8.54 -5.86 -10.88
N PRO A 49 -8.68 -4.93 -11.85
CA PRO A 49 -8.25 -3.55 -11.68
C PRO A 49 -8.99 -2.85 -10.54
N LEU A 50 -8.34 -1.83 -9.98
CA LEU A 50 -8.90 -0.93 -8.98
C LEU A 50 -8.83 0.51 -9.48
N LEU A 51 -9.93 1.24 -9.33
CA LEU A 51 -10.05 2.66 -9.63
C LEU A 51 -10.43 3.41 -8.36
N GLY A 52 -9.56 4.33 -7.93
CA GLY A 52 -9.78 5.18 -6.75
C GLY A 52 -10.23 6.58 -7.17
N ILE A 53 -11.37 7.03 -6.65
CA ILE A 53 -11.94 8.36 -6.88
C ILE A 53 -11.88 9.14 -5.57
N ASN A 54 -11.20 10.27 -5.59
CA ASN A 54 -11.06 11.13 -4.43
C ASN A 54 -12.31 12.00 -4.24
N LEU A 55 -12.83 12.04 -3.02
CA LEU A 55 -13.98 12.86 -2.67
C LEU A 55 -13.61 14.09 -1.80
N GLY A 56 -12.35 14.53 -1.83
CA GLY A 56 -12.04 15.87 -1.31
C GLY A 56 -10.59 16.21 -0.99
N HIS A 57 -9.80 15.30 -0.41
CA HIS A 57 -8.42 15.62 0.02
C HIS A 57 -7.40 14.96 -0.89
N VAL A 58 -6.58 15.74 -1.60
CA VAL A 58 -5.50 15.26 -2.48
C VAL A 58 -4.70 14.14 -1.80
N GLY A 59 -4.85 12.92 -2.33
CA GLY A 59 -4.13 11.71 -1.93
C GLY A 59 -3.11 11.31 -3.00
N PHE A 60 -2.31 10.29 -2.73
CA PHE A 60 -1.32 9.79 -3.69
C PHE A 60 -1.84 8.61 -4.51
N LEU A 61 -2.93 7.96 -4.07
CA LEU A 61 -3.47 6.76 -4.71
C LEU A 61 -4.70 7.05 -5.57
N ALA A 62 -5.46 8.09 -5.25
CA ALA A 62 -6.66 8.43 -5.99
C ALA A 62 -6.31 9.01 -7.37
N GLU A 63 -7.02 8.57 -8.41
CA GLU A 63 -6.72 8.90 -9.80
C GLU A 63 -7.53 10.09 -10.33
N LEU A 64 -8.67 10.39 -9.72
CA LEU A 64 -9.60 11.44 -10.16
C LEU A 64 -10.12 12.24 -8.98
N ASP A 65 -10.29 13.54 -9.19
CA ASP A 65 -11.04 14.41 -8.27
C ASP A 65 -12.55 14.34 -8.57
N GLU A 66 -13.40 14.73 -7.60
CA GLU A 66 -14.88 14.66 -7.72
C GLU A 66 -15.40 15.35 -8.99
N GLU A 67 -14.75 16.44 -9.42
CA GLU A 67 -15.10 17.20 -10.63
C GLU A 67 -14.81 16.43 -11.94
N GLU A 68 -13.91 15.45 -11.90
CA GLU A 68 -13.54 14.58 -13.03
C GLU A 68 -14.30 13.24 -13.01
N ALA A 69 -15.07 12.98 -11.95
CA ALA A 69 -15.89 11.78 -11.83
C ALA A 69 -17.11 11.81 -12.78
N ASP A 70 -17.50 12.99 -13.26
CA ASP A 70 -18.55 13.13 -14.28
C ASP A 70 -18.12 12.44 -15.59
N GLY A 71 -18.87 11.42 -16.01
CA GLY A 71 -18.56 10.62 -17.20
C GLY A 71 -17.68 9.40 -16.95
N ILE A 72 -17.22 9.17 -15.72
CA ILE A 72 -16.39 8.00 -15.39
C ILE A 72 -17.10 6.68 -15.69
N VAL A 73 -18.42 6.63 -15.46
CA VAL A 73 -19.23 5.44 -15.76
C VAL A 73 -19.21 5.16 -17.26
N ASP A 74 -19.27 6.20 -18.10
CA ASP A 74 -19.22 6.04 -19.55
C ASP A 74 -17.85 5.53 -20.00
N HIS A 75 -16.74 6.05 -19.45
CA HIS A 75 -15.40 5.54 -19.73
C HIS A 75 -15.22 4.09 -19.27
N ILE A 76 -15.71 3.73 -18.08
CA ILE A 76 -15.67 2.36 -17.56
C ILE A 76 -16.45 1.41 -18.47
N VAL A 77 -17.67 1.79 -18.87
CA VAL A 77 -18.53 0.97 -19.75
C VAL A 77 -17.94 0.86 -21.16
N ALA A 78 -17.30 1.92 -21.65
CA ALA A 78 -16.64 1.94 -22.96
C ALA A 78 -15.29 1.19 -22.97
N GLY A 79 -14.73 0.86 -21.79
CA GLY A 79 -13.39 0.28 -21.69
C GLY A 79 -12.28 1.28 -21.99
N ASP A 80 -12.56 2.58 -21.87
CA ASP A 80 -11.64 3.67 -22.19
C ASP A 80 -10.81 4.06 -20.96
N TYR A 81 -9.92 3.17 -20.56
CA TYR A 81 -8.99 3.37 -19.45
C TYR A 81 -7.70 2.59 -19.67
N VAL A 82 -6.65 2.97 -18.93
CA VAL A 82 -5.35 2.28 -18.96
C VAL A 82 -5.12 1.61 -17.62
N ILE A 83 -4.75 0.33 -17.66
CA ILE A 83 -4.36 -0.42 -16.46
C ILE A 83 -2.87 -0.18 -16.21
N GLN A 84 -2.54 0.23 -14.98
CA GLN A 84 -1.16 0.35 -14.50
C GLN A 84 -0.90 -0.70 -13.43
N GLU A 85 0.15 -1.48 -13.61
CA GLU A 85 0.62 -2.40 -12.58
C GLU A 85 1.37 -1.64 -11.48
N ARG A 86 1.12 -2.01 -10.23
CA ARG A 86 1.78 -1.45 -9.05
C ARG A 86 2.49 -2.57 -8.30
N MET A 87 3.76 -2.33 -7.97
CA MET A 87 4.55 -3.26 -7.16
C MET A 87 3.88 -3.45 -5.79
N THR A 88 3.86 -4.70 -5.31
CA THR A 88 3.45 -5.06 -3.95
C THR A 88 4.56 -5.83 -3.24
N LEU A 89 4.56 -5.81 -1.91
CA LEU A 89 5.45 -6.64 -1.09
C LEU A 89 4.79 -7.98 -0.75
N ASP A 90 5.55 -9.07 -0.82
CA ASP A 90 5.21 -10.34 -0.16
C ASP A 90 5.90 -10.36 1.21
N VAL A 91 5.14 -10.65 2.27
CA VAL A 91 5.61 -10.52 3.66
C VAL A 91 5.46 -11.85 4.37
N ARG A 92 6.51 -12.32 5.03
CA ARG A 92 6.48 -13.56 5.82
C ARG A 92 7.10 -13.35 7.19
N VAL A 93 6.40 -13.80 8.22
CA VAL A 93 6.91 -13.83 9.59
C VAL A 93 7.42 -15.24 9.86
N VAL A 94 8.73 -15.39 10.07
CA VAL A 94 9.38 -16.68 10.29
C VAL A 94 10.00 -16.72 11.69
N ARG A 95 9.80 -17.82 12.41
CA ARG A 95 10.45 -18.10 13.70
C ARG A 95 10.90 -19.55 13.73
N ASP A 96 12.16 -19.79 14.10
CA ASP A 96 12.75 -21.13 14.20
C ASP A 96 12.57 -21.98 12.93
N GLY A 97 12.72 -21.34 11.76
CA GLY A 97 12.53 -21.97 10.45
C GLY A 97 11.07 -22.25 10.06
N ARG A 98 10.08 -21.83 10.87
CA ARG A 98 8.66 -22.02 10.58
C ARG A 98 8.00 -20.69 10.22
N THR A 99 7.21 -20.70 9.14
CA THR A 99 6.37 -19.54 8.78
C THR A 99 5.18 -19.48 9.74
N LEU A 100 5.07 -18.39 10.49
CA LEU A 100 3.99 -18.11 11.44
C LEU A 100 2.82 -17.38 10.78
N ALA A 101 3.13 -16.48 9.83
CA ALA A 101 2.15 -15.70 9.10
C ALA A 101 2.70 -15.28 7.74
N THR A 102 1.80 -15.09 6.79
CA THR A 102 2.08 -14.50 5.48
C THR A 102 1.08 -13.39 5.21
N SER A 103 1.53 -12.30 4.58
CA SER A 103 0.69 -11.20 4.15
C SER A 103 1.31 -10.54 2.93
N TRP A 104 0.71 -9.46 2.47
CA TRP A 104 1.23 -8.60 1.42
C TRP A 104 0.98 -7.14 1.78
N ALA A 105 1.64 -6.21 1.07
CA ALA A 105 1.39 -4.78 1.24
C ALA A 105 1.47 -4.04 -0.10
N LEU A 106 0.52 -3.13 -0.34
CA LEU A 106 0.62 -2.17 -1.44
C LEU A 106 1.58 -1.03 -1.09
N ASN A 107 1.51 -0.52 0.14
CA ASN A 107 2.35 0.59 0.60
C ASN A 107 3.59 0.08 1.33
N GLU A 108 3.44 -0.37 2.57
CA GLU A 108 4.57 -0.82 3.38
C GLU A 108 4.23 -1.97 4.33
N ALA A 109 5.28 -2.69 4.74
CA ALA A 109 5.28 -3.53 5.92
C ALA A 109 6.10 -2.82 7.01
N SER A 110 5.50 -2.58 8.18
CA SER A 110 6.18 -1.99 9.33
C SER A 110 6.49 -3.03 10.40
N VAL A 111 7.73 -3.00 10.89
CA VAL A 111 8.14 -3.70 12.12
C VAL A 111 8.31 -2.65 13.19
N GLU A 112 7.50 -2.67 14.23
CA GLU A 112 7.47 -1.63 15.25
C GLU A 112 7.62 -2.20 16.66
N LYS A 113 8.14 -1.37 17.57
CA LYS A 113 8.16 -1.68 19.00
C LYS A 113 6.73 -1.87 19.53
N ALA A 114 6.50 -2.97 20.25
CA ALA A 114 5.22 -3.19 20.93
C ALA A 114 5.08 -2.35 22.20
N ALA A 115 6.19 -2.08 22.89
CA ALA A 115 6.24 -1.33 24.13
C ALA A 115 6.83 0.06 23.87
N ARG A 116 6.10 1.12 24.24
CA ARG A 116 6.48 2.51 23.91
C ARG A 116 7.82 2.93 24.53
N GLU A 117 8.11 2.40 25.71
CA GLU A 117 9.25 2.75 26.56
C GLU A 117 10.56 2.04 26.19
N ARG A 118 10.56 1.11 25.22
CA ARG A 118 11.76 0.35 24.83
C ARG A 118 11.96 0.34 23.31
N MET A 119 13.20 0.59 22.89
CA MET A 119 13.63 0.35 21.51
C MET A 119 13.67 -1.15 21.22
N ILE A 120 13.42 -1.51 19.96
CA ILE A 120 13.73 -2.85 19.44
C ILE A 120 15.15 -2.87 18.90
N GLN A 121 15.81 -4.02 18.99
CA GLN A 121 17.06 -4.28 18.28
C GLN A 121 16.73 -5.07 17.02
N VAL A 122 17.20 -4.59 15.87
CA VAL A 122 16.92 -5.17 14.57
C VAL A 122 18.21 -5.36 13.81
N VAL A 123 18.31 -6.49 13.11
CA VAL A 123 19.33 -6.73 12.08
C VAL A 123 18.61 -6.76 10.75
N ALA A 124 18.98 -5.85 9.86
CA ALA A 124 18.49 -5.82 8.49
C ALA A 124 19.41 -6.68 7.61
N GLU A 125 18.81 -7.57 6.84
CA GLU A 125 19.50 -8.40 5.86
C GLU A 125 18.93 -8.17 4.46
N VAL A 126 19.78 -8.28 3.46
CA VAL A 126 19.46 -8.18 2.03
C VAL A 126 20.14 -9.38 1.36
N ASP A 127 19.39 -10.19 0.61
CA ASP A 127 19.89 -11.44 0.01
C ASP A 127 20.55 -12.40 1.01
N GLY A 128 20.03 -12.45 2.25
CA GLY A 128 20.58 -13.26 3.34
C GLY A 128 21.94 -12.78 3.86
N ARG A 129 22.33 -11.53 3.58
CA ARG A 129 23.56 -10.92 4.08
C ARG A 129 23.22 -9.78 5.04
N PRO A 130 23.85 -9.74 6.24
CA PRO A 130 23.63 -8.66 7.19
C PRO A 130 24.14 -7.34 6.61
N LEU A 131 23.25 -6.35 6.59
CA LEU A 131 23.51 -5.02 6.06
C LEU A 131 23.77 -4.03 7.18
N SER A 132 22.95 -4.04 8.24
CA SER A 132 23.06 -3.13 9.37
C SER A 132 22.31 -3.62 10.59
N GLU A 133 22.72 -3.15 11.77
CA GLU A 133 22.09 -3.42 13.05
C GLU A 133 21.80 -2.10 13.76
N TRP A 134 20.58 -1.96 14.31
CA TRP A 134 20.15 -0.74 14.97
C TRP A 134 19.29 -1.03 16.21
N GLY A 135 19.41 -0.14 17.20
CA GLY A 135 18.31 0.12 18.13
C GLY A 135 17.38 1.17 17.54
N CYS A 136 16.09 0.89 17.40
CA CYS A 136 15.14 1.81 16.76
C CYS A 136 13.72 1.66 17.31
N ASP A 137 12.83 2.55 16.88
CA ASP A 137 11.39 2.43 17.15
C ASP A 137 10.72 1.47 16.17
N GLY A 138 11.27 1.35 14.97
CA GLY A 138 10.81 0.43 13.95
C GLY A 138 11.63 0.47 12.68
N VAL A 139 11.27 -0.37 11.71
CA VAL A 139 11.79 -0.36 10.34
C VAL A 139 10.64 -0.57 9.38
N LEU A 140 10.59 0.24 8.32
CA LEU A 140 9.62 0.13 7.24
C LEU A 140 10.26 -0.52 6.02
N PHE A 141 9.54 -1.42 5.40
CA PHE A 141 9.81 -1.92 4.05
C PHE A 141 8.69 -1.39 3.16
N ALA A 142 8.99 -0.48 2.24
CA ALA A 142 7.98 0.20 1.43
C ALA A 142 8.16 -0.05 -0.06
N THR A 143 7.06 -0.06 -0.80
CA THR A 143 7.03 0.02 -2.25
C THR A 143 7.25 1.47 -2.72
N PRO A 144 7.43 1.72 -4.02
CA PRO A 144 7.40 3.07 -4.57
C PRO A 144 6.09 3.80 -4.26
N THR A 145 4.97 3.07 -4.31
CA THR A 145 3.65 3.59 -3.94
C THR A 145 3.58 3.97 -2.45
N GLY A 146 4.15 3.15 -1.57
CA GLY A 146 4.25 3.46 -0.15
C GLY A 146 5.30 4.52 0.21
N SER A 147 6.14 4.95 -0.73
CA SER A 147 7.18 5.96 -0.48
C SER A 147 6.61 7.31 -0.03
N THR A 148 5.36 7.61 -0.38
CA THR A 148 4.61 8.81 -0.01
C THR A 148 3.72 8.61 1.24
N GLY A 149 3.64 7.38 1.75
CA GLY A 149 2.91 7.00 2.95
C GLY A 149 3.74 7.16 4.22
N TYR A 150 3.81 6.11 5.04
CA TYR A 150 4.55 6.18 6.31
C TYR A 150 6.06 6.37 6.09
N ALA A 151 6.59 5.81 4.99
CA ALA A 151 7.98 5.98 4.59
C ALA A 151 8.39 7.45 4.45
N TRP A 152 7.53 8.30 3.89
CA TRP A 152 7.76 9.74 3.78
C TRP A 152 7.90 10.41 5.16
N SER A 153 6.97 10.10 6.06
CA SER A 153 6.98 10.62 7.43
C SER A 153 8.22 10.18 8.22
N ALA A 154 8.76 8.99 7.90
CA ALA A 154 9.98 8.46 8.49
C ALA A 154 11.28 9.01 7.85
N GLY A 155 11.18 9.91 6.86
CA GLY A 155 12.34 10.52 6.18
C GLY A 155 12.84 9.75 4.96
N GLY A 156 12.04 8.83 4.41
CA GLY A 156 12.28 8.19 3.13
C GLY A 156 12.10 9.16 1.95
N PRO A 157 12.77 8.91 0.80
CA PRO A 157 12.57 9.70 -0.41
C PRO A 157 11.23 9.37 -1.08
N VAL A 158 10.69 10.30 -1.86
CA VAL A 158 9.63 9.98 -2.83
C VAL A 158 10.25 9.18 -3.98
N VAL A 159 9.62 8.06 -4.32
CA VAL A 159 10.01 7.21 -5.45
C VAL A 159 8.83 7.13 -6.41
N TRP A 160 9.11 7.33 -7.70
CA TRP A 160 8.07 7.34 -8.72
C TRP A 160 7.39 5.97 -8.84
N PRO A 161 6.05 5.87 -8.99
CA PRO A 161 5.33 4.60 -8.90
C PRO A 161 5.77 3.50 -9.87
N THR A 162 6.33 3.87 -11.02
CA THR A 162 6.79 2.92 -12.06
C THR A 162 8.21 2.41 -11.84
N VAL A 163 8.92 2.86 -10.81
CA VAL A 163 10.26 2.37 -10.48
C VAL A 163 10.15 1.04 -9.76
N GLU A 164 10.89 0.03 -10.18
CA GLU A 164 10.90 -1.26 -9.47
C GLU A 164 12.00 -1.28 -8.39
N ALA A 165 11.65 -0.82 -7.19
CA ALA A 165 12.56 -0.81 -6.06
C ALA A 165 11.82 -0.93 -4.73
N MET A 166 12.47 -1.54 -3.74
CA MET A 166 11.99 -1.57 -2.36
C MET A 166 12.79 -0.58 -1.51
N LEU A 167 12.11 0.12 -0.61
CA LEU A 167 12.72 1.03 0.35
C LEU A 167 12.81 0.36 1.72
N LEU A 168 13.97 0.45 2.36
CA LEU A 168 14.15 0.12 3.78
C LEU A 168 14.39 1.42 4.54
N VAL A 169 13.45 1.79 5.43
CA VAL A 169 13.45 3.06 6.17
C VAL A 169 13.49 2.79 7.68
N PRO A 170 14.64 2.97 8.35
CA PRO A 170 14.71 2.89 9.81
C PRO A 170 13.97 4.05 10.46
N VAL A 171 13.12 3.77 11.46
CA VAL A 171 12.34 4.78 12.18
C VAL A 171 13.03 5.12 13.50
N SER A 172 13.47 6.38 13.65
CA SER A 172 14.15 6.89 14.85
C SER A 172 15.34 6.02 15.30
N ALA A 173 16.12 5.51 14.34
CA ALA A 173 17.23 4.61 14.62
C ALA A 173 18.41 5.33 15.32
N HIS A 174 18.87 4.73 16.41
CA HIS A 174 20.00 5.20 17.19
C HIS A 174 21.32 4.62 16.65
N ALA A 175 21.77 5.14 15.50
CA ALA A 175 23.04 4.76 14.88
C ALA A 175 23.63 5.87 13.99
N LEU A 176 24.94 5.81 13.75
CA LEU A 176 25.62 6.73 12.81
C LEU A 176 25.21 6.48 11.35
N PHE A 177 24.90 5.24 11.01
CA PHE A 177 24.46 4.83 9.67
C PHE A 177 23.02 4.32 9.75
N ALA A 178 22.07 5.23 9.57
CA ALA A 178 20.63 4.96 9.66
C ALA A 178 19.86 5.58 8.47
N ARG A 179 20.53 5.72 7.32
CA ARG A 179 19.90 6.29 6.12
C ARG A 179 18.96 5.28 5.48
N THR A 180 17.92 5.79 4.84
CA THR A 180 17.07 5.00 3.95
C THR A 180 17.90 4.32 2.87
N MET A 181 17.59 3.05 2.61
CA MET A 181 18.22 2.26 1.57
C MET A 181 17.17 1.93 0.51
N VAL A 182 17.59 2.01 -0.75
CA VAL A 182 16.77 1.62 -1.90
C VAL A 182 17.44 0.39 -2.50
N VAL A 183 16.71 -0.71 -2.54
CA VAL A 183 17.17 -2.01 -3.03
C VAL A 183 16.34 -2.46 -4.22
N SER A 184 16.88 -3.40 -5.01
CA SER A 184 16.17 -3.96 -6.16
C SER A 184 14.87 -4.64 -5.72
N SER A 185 13.85 -4.63 -6.58
CA SER A 185 12.63 -5.43 -6.40
C SER A 185 12.90 -6.95 -6.50
N SER A 186 14.02 -7.33 -7.12
CA SER A 186 14.44 -8.71 -7.38
C SER A 186 15.39 -9.29 -6.32
N THR A 187 15.58 -8.56 -5.22
CA THR A 187 16.36 -8.98 -4.06
C THR A 187 15.56 -10.00 -3.25
#